data_AF-A0A1X7SR93-F1
#
_entry.id   AF-A0A1X7SR93-F1
#
_cell.length_a   1.000
_cell.length_b   1.000
_cell.length_c   1.000
_cell.angle_alpha   90.00
_cell.angle_beta   90.00
_cell.angle_gamma   90.00
#
_symmetry.space_group_name_H-M   'P 1'
#
loop_
_entity.id
_entity.type
_entity.pdbx_description
1 polymer ?
#
loop_
_entity_poly.entity_id
_entity_poly.type
_entity_poly.pdbx_seq_one_letter_code
_entity_poly.pdbx_strand_id
1 'polypeptide(L)'
;MELMEAMQTSEKDEVVELSEPPAKKSKNSAIHFLLGDTVASVETGSMTCLEEMEYFRKEPVLGLESDVFEWWRKNQEMFPHLSDIARKLLCIPATSVPSERIFSVAGGIVTKKRTNLKPENVDMLVFLNKNLPPI
;
A
#
# COMPACT_ATOMS: atom_id res chain seq x y z
N MET A 1 42.33 -1.05 57.48
CA MET A 1 42.79 0.32 57.21
C MET A 1 42.30 0.66 55.83
N GLU A 2 41.26 1.44 55.59
CA GLU A 2 40.19 2.13 56.32
C GLU A 2 39.28 2.71 55.20
N LEU A 3 38.12 3.30 55.52
CA LEU A 3 37.02 3.78 54.64
C LEU A 3 35.91 2.72 54.46
N MET A 4 34.88 2.61 55.32
CA MET A 4 33.74 3.54 55.58
C MET A 4 33.08 4.01 54.27
N GLU A 5 31.76 4.02 54.03
CA GLU A 5 30.48 3.97 54.76
C GLU A 5 29.43 3.63 53.66
N ALA A 6 28.46 2.72 53.80
CA ALA A 6 27.25 2.72 54.64
C ALA A 6 26.27 3.90 54.40
N MET A 7 25.03 3.51 54.09
CA MET A 7 23.74 4.17 54.41
C MET A 7 22.98 4.95 53.32
N GLN A 8 21.70 4.62 53.29
CA GLN A 8 20.61 5.10 52.46
C GLN A 8 19.50 5.61 53.38
N THR A 9 18.87 6.76 53.07
CA THR A 9 17.48 7.21 53.41
C THR A 9 17.36 8.70 52.99
N SER A 10 16.47 9.14 52.09
CA SER A 10 15.01 9.37 52.18
C SER A 10 14.60 10.71 52.84
N GLU A 11 13.70 11.45 52.15
CA GLU A 11 12.80 12.56 52.60
C GLU A 11 13.43 13.97 52.76
N LYS A 12 12.80 15.13 52.45
CA LYS A 12 11.41 15.49 52.07
C LYS A 12 11.31 16.95 51.54
N ASP A 13 10.29 17.15 50.70
CA ASP A 13 9.38 18.30 50.52
C ASP A 13 9.87 19.76 50.36
N GLU A 14 9.53 20.38 49.21
CA GLU A 14 8.97 21.74 49.20
C GLU A 14 7.97 21.95 48.04
N VAL A 15 6.78 22.43 48.40
CA VAL A 15 5.61 22.71 47.58
C VAL A 15 5.73 24.13 47.01
N VAL A 16 5.49 24.31 45.71
CA VAL A 16 5.12 25.64 45.17
C VAL A 16 3.92 25.51 44.24
N GLU A 17 2.80 25.97 44.77
CA GLU A 17 1.53 26.25 44.11
C GLU A 17 1.67 27.55 43.28
N LEU A 18 1.36 27.49 41.99
CA LEU A 18 1.09 28.68 41.18
C LEU A 18 -0.22 28.48 40.41
N SER A 19 -1.21 29.31 40.77
CA SER A 19 -2.57 29.37 40.26
C SER A 19 -2.72 30.37 39.08
N GLU A 20 -3.79 30.17 38.29
CA GLU A 20 -4.11 30.60 36.90
C GLU A 20 -4.47 32.11 36.68
N PRO A 21 -4.73 32.60 35.43
CA PRO A 21 -6.11 32.57 34.84
C PRO A 21 -6.14 32.47 33.25
N PRO A 22 -7.26 32.67 32.50
CA PRO A 22 -7.82 31.62 31.62
C PRO A 22 -7.98 31.98 30.11
N ALA A 23 -8.40 30.96 29.34
CA ALA A 23 -9.14 31.02 28.06
C ALA A 23 -8.39 31.21 26.72
N LYS A 24 -8.46 30.16 25.88
CA LYS A 24 -9.35 30.13 24.69
C LYS A 24 -9.90 28.71 24.53
N LYS A 25 -11.12 28.46 25.03
CA LYS A 25 -11.86 27.22 24.74
C LYS A 25 -12.25 27.25 23.27
N SER A 26 -11.39 26.70 22.41
CA SER A 26 -11.75 26.40 21.02
C SER A 26 -12.92 25.41 21.09
N LYS A 27 -14.04 25.81 20.49
CA LYS A 27 -15.34 25.16 20.65
C LYS A 27 -15.19 23.65 20.57
N ASN A 28 -15.45 22.97 21.68
CA ASN A 28 -15.72 21.54 21.69
C ASN A 28 -16.87 21.34 20.70
N SER A 29 -16.52 20.84 19.52
CA SER A 29 -17.48 20.60 18.43
C SER A 29 -18.65 19.82 19.01
N ALA A 30 -19.88 20.17 18.63
CA ALA A 30 -21.09 19.49 19.10
C ALA A 30 -20.99 17.96 18.95
N ILE A 31 -20.21 17.49 17.96
CA ILE A 31 -19.88 16.07 17.77
C ILE A 31 -19.09 15.49 18.95
N HIS A 32 -18.06 16.16 19.46
CA HIS A 32 -17.31 15.67 20.65
C HIS A 32 -18.19 15.68 21.91
N PHE A 33 -19.10 16.64 22.04
CA PHE A 33 -20.04 16.68 23.16
C PHE A 33 -21.08 15.53 23.09
N LEU A 34 -21.59 15.24 21.89
CA LEU A 34 -22.60 14.21 21.67
C LEU A 34 -22.01 12.80 21.70
N LEU A 35 -20.78 12.62 21.21
CA LEU A 35 -20.15 11.30 21.08
C LEU A 35 -19.08 11.02 22.16
N GLY A 36 -18.59 12.01 22.92
CA GLY A 36 -17.59 11.79 23.98
C GLY A 36 -16.35 11.00 23.51
N ASP A 37 -15.72 10.25 24.42
CA ASP A 37 -14.55 9.40 24.13
C ASP A 37 -14.87 8.19 23.23
N THR A 38 -16.13 8.00 22.84
CA THR A 38 -16.53 6.86 21.99
C THR A 38 -16.03 6.97 20.55
N VAL A 39 -15.52 8.13 20.14
CA VAL A 39 -14.84 8.31 18.82
C VAL A 39 -13.33 8.09 18.88
N ALA A 40 -12.75 7.88 20.07
CA ALA A 40 -11.31 7.69 20.21
C ALA A 40 -10.85 6.25 19.94
N SER A 41 -11.78 5.31 19.76
CA SER A 41 -11.50 3.95 19.34
C SER A 41 -12.42 3.51 18.20
N VAL A 42 -12.40 4.25 17.09
CA VAL A 42 -12.42 3.52 15.83
C VAL A 42 -11.02 2.93 15.72
N GLU A 43 -10.83 1.75 16.32
CA GLU A 43 -9.93 0.82 15.68
C GLU A 43 -10.47 0.71 14.26
N THR A 44 -9.78 1.33 13.30
CA THR A 44 -9.77 0.80 11.94
C THR A 44 -9.15 -0.57 12.08
N GLY A 45 -9.94 -1.53 12.58
CA GLY A 45 -9.61 -2.92 12.64
C GLY A 45 -9.45 -3.31 11.20
N SER A 46 -8.21 -3.24 10.71
CA SER A 46 -7.86 -3.72 9.39
C SER A 46 -8.38 -5.15 9.33
N MET A 47 -9.37 -5.38 8.48
CA MET A 47 -9.98 -6.69 8.31
C MET A 47 -8.86 -7.71 8.09
N THR A 48 -8.93 -8.82 8.82
CA THR A 48 -7.93 -9.87 8.64
C THR A 48 -8.11 -10.50 7.25
N CYS A 49 -7.04 -11.02 6.66
CA CYS A 49 -7.10 -11.67 5.34
C CYS A 49 -8.18 -12.78 5.27
N LEU A 50 -8.41 -13.51 6.36
CA LEU A 50 -9.44 -14.56 6.42
C LEU A 50 -10.86 -14.00 6.37
N GLU A 51 -11.13 -12.90 7.09
CA GLU A 51 -12.42 -12.22 7.03
C GLU A 51 -12.65 -11.66 5.63
N GLU A 52 -11.62 -11.04 5.05
CA GLU A 52 -11.63 -10.49 3.70
C GLU A 52 -12.03 -11.54 2.65
N MET A 53 -11.45 -12.74 2.74
CA MET A 53 -11.79 -13.88 1.88
C MET A 53 -13.24 -14.33 2.03
N GLU A 54 -13.77 -14.37 3.25
CA GLU A 54 -15.14 -14.80 3.51
C GLU A 54 -16.16 -13.77 3.03
N TYR A 55 -15.83 -12.47 3.11
CA TYR A 55 -16.64 -11.42 2.49
C TYR A 55 -16.59 -11.51 0.97
N PHE A 56 -15.40 -11.65 0.37
CA PHE A 56 -15.25 -11.77 -1.08
C PHE A 56 -16.04 -12.96 -1.65
N ARG A 57 -16.11 -14.09 -0.93
CA ARG A 57 -16.90 -15.25 -1.35
C ARG A 57 -18.40 -14.97 -1.46
N LYS A 58 -18.92 -14.02 -0.67
CA LYS A 58 -20.35 -13.65 -0.64
C LYS A 58 -20.70 -12.60 -1.70
N GLU A 59 -19.70 -11.96 -2.28
CA GLU A 59 -19.88 -10.93 -3.30
C GLU A 59 -20.52 -11.53 -4.58
N PRO A 60 -21.44 -10.82 -5.24
CA PRO A 60 -21.97 -11.26 -6.52
C PRO A 60 -20.88 -11.41 -7.58
N VAL A 61 -21.09 -12.39 -8.47
CA VAL A 61 -20.20 -12.60 -9.61
C VAL A 61 -20.24 -11.39 -10.53
N LEU A 62 -19.06 -10.94 -10.94
CA LEU A 62 -18.91 -9.84 -11.87
C LEU A 62 -19.50 -10.22 -13.25
N GLY A 63 -20.27 -9.31 -13.85
CA GLY A 63 -20.80 -9.50 -15.21
C GLY A 63 -19.69 -9.65 -16.26
N LEU A 64 -19.98 -10.36 -17.35
CA LEU A 64 -19.00 -10.67 -18.41
C LEU A 64 -18.42 -9.44 -19.11
N GLU A 65 -19.19 -8.34 -19.16
CA GLU A 65 -18.78 -7.08 -19.80
C GLU A 65 -18.04 -6.13 -18.86
N SER A 66 -17.87 -6.51 -17.60
CA SER A 66 -17.24 -5.66 -16.59
C SER A 66 -15.74 -5.86 -16.54
N ASP A 67 -15.01 -4.77 -16.34
CA ASP A 67 -13.55 -4.81 -16.16
C ASP A 67 -13.20 -5.26 -14.72
N VAL A 68 -12.54 -6.42 -14.63
CA VAL A 68 -12.08 -7.02 -13.38
C VAL A 68 -11.01 -6.14 -12.70
N PHE A 69 -10.12 -5.50 -13.46
CA PHE A 69 -9.08 -4.63 -12.91
C PHE A 69 -9.70 -3.36 -12.30
N GLU A 70 -10.71 -2.80 -12.96
CA GLU A 70 -11.45 -1.66 -12.45
C GLU A 70 -12.23 -2.00 -11.17
N TRP A 71 -12.79 -3.21 -11.11
CA TRP A 71 -13.47 -3.69 -9.91
C TRP A 71 -12.51 -3.81 -8.72
N TRP A 72 -11.34 -4.42 -8.91
CA TRP A 72 -10.32 -4.52 -7.84
C TRP A 72 -9.81 -3.16 -7.40
N ARG A 73 -9.66 -2.21 -8.33
CA ARG A 73 -9.27 -0.83 -8.00
C ARG A 73 -10.30 -0.13 -7.11
N LYS A 74 -11.59 -0.30 -7.41
CA LYS A 74 -12.68 0.30 -6.62
C LYS A 74 -12.82 -0.32 -5.23
N ASN A 75 -12.58 -1.61 -5.11
CA ASN A 75 -12.76 -2.35 -3.85
C ASN A 75 -11.46 -2.55 -3.07
N GLN A 76 -10.38 -1.86 -3.44
CA GLN A 76 -9.08 -2.00 -2.76
C GLN A 76 -9.13 -1.59 -1.28
N GLU A 77 -9.96 -0.61 -0.92
CA GLU A 77 -10.15 -0.19 0.48
C GLU A 77 -10.89 -1.25 1.32
N MET A 78 -11.82 -1.98 0.69
CA MET A 78 -12.57 -3.07 1.33
C MET A 78 -11.75 -4.36 1.38
N PHE A 79 -10.94 -4.60 0.35
CA PHE A 79 -10.15 -5.81 0.16
C PHE A 79 -8.65 -5.48 -0.01
N PRO A 80 -7.96 -4.99 1.03
CA PRO A 80 -6.57 -4.56 0.90
C PRO A 80 -5.59 -5.70 0.62
N HIS A 81 -5.77 -6.90 1.19
CA HIS A 81 -4.83 -8.00 0.99
C HIS A 81 -5.11 -8.75 -0.33
N LEU A 82 -6.38 -8.98 -0.65
CA LEU A 82 -6.79 -9.68 -1.85
C LEU A 82 -6.57 -8.84 -3.09
N SER A 83 -6.78 -7.52 -3.05
CA SER A 83 -6.50 -6.64 -4.20
C SER A 83 -5.02 -6.67 -4.59
N ASP A 84 -4.11 -6.72 -3.61
CA ASP A 84 -2.67 -6.85 -3.83
C ASP A 84 -2.29 -8.18 -4.47
N ILE A 85 -2.95 -9.28 -4.09
CA ILE A 85 -2.77 -10.61 -4.67
C ILE A 85 -3.39 -10.66 -6.08
N ALA A 86 -4.61 -10.16 -6.23
CA ALA A 86 -5.35 -10.13 -7.48
C ALA A 86 -4.60 -9.36 -8.56
N ARG A 87 -4.01 -8.21 -8.22
CA ARG A 87 -3.16 -7.45 -9.14
C ARG A 87 -1.99 -8.29 -9.66
N LYS A 88 -1.39 -9.13 -8.83
CA LYS A 88 -0.27 -10.01 -9.26
C LYS A 88 -0.75 -11.16 -10.12
N LEU A 89 -1.86 -11.79 -9.76
CA LEU A 89 -2.38 -12.98 -10.47
C LEU A 89 -3.02 -12.61 -11.82
N LEU A 90 -3.82 -11.55 -11.87
CA LEU A 90 -4.55 -11.15 -13.08
C LEU A 90 -3.64 -10.56 -14.16
N CYS A 91 -2.47 -10.05 -13.80
CA CYS A 91 -1.49 -9.56 -14.79
C CYS A 91 -0.74 -10.68 -15.51
N ILE A 92 -0.88 -11.94 -15.07
CA ILE A 92 -0.18 -13.06 -15.69
C ILE A 92 -0.91 -13.44 -16.99
N PRO A 93 -0.24 -13.38 -18.15
CA PRO A 93 -0.86 -13.81 -19.39
C PRO A 93 -1.11 -15.32 -19.36
N ALA A 94 -2.26 -15.74 -19.88
CA ALA A 94 -2.61 -17.16 -19.95
C ALA A 94 -1.76 -17.97 -20.95
N THR A 95 -1.01 -17.30 -21.84
CA THR A 95 -0.24 -17.91 -22.93
C THR A 95 1.10 -17.22 -23.15
N SER A 96 2.01 -17.86 -23.88
CA SER A 96 3.27 -17.28 -24.36
C SER A 96 3.12 -16.30 -25.53
N VAL A 97 1.91 -16.10 -26.07
CA VAL A 97 1.67 -15.25 -27.23
C VAL A 97 2.24 -13.82 -27.08
N PRO A 98 2.14 -13.15 -25.91
CA PRO A 98 2.75 -11.83 -25.73
C PRO A 98 4.28 -11.84 -25.86
N SER A 99 4.96 -12.87 -25.34
CA SER A 99 6.42 -12.98 -25.44
C SER A 99 6.84 -13.33 -26.87
N GLU A 100 6.12 -14.22 -27.56
CA GLU A 100 6.34 -14.52 -28.97
C GLU A 100 6.19 -13.29 -29.86
N ARG A 101 5.21 -12.42 -29.58
CA ARG A 101 5.03 -11.14 -30.28
C ARG A 101 6.19 -10.17 -30.05
N ILE A 102 6.82 -10.21 -28.88
CA ILE A 102 8.04 -9.44 -28.59
C ILE A 102 9.22 -10.03 -29.38
N PHE A 103 9.39 -11.35 -29.37
CA PHE A 103 10.47 -12.02 -30.11
C PHE A 103 10.34 -11.88 -31.62
N SER A 104 9.13 -11.87 -32.16
CA SER A 104 8.90 -11.60 -33.59
C SER A 104 9.40 -10.21 -33.98
N VAL A 105 9.13 -9.19 -33.15
CA VAL A 105 9.66 -7.84 -33.35
C VAL A 105 11.18 -7.80 -33.21
N ALA A 106 11.73 -8.47 -32.20
CA ALA A 106 13.18 -8.57 -32.04
C ALA A 106 13.85 -9.22 -33.27
N GLY A 107 13.25 -10.27 -33.84
CA GLY A 107 13.69 -10.88 -35.09
C GLY A 107 13.64 -9.93 -36.29
N GLY A 108 12.67 -9.00 -36.32
CA GLY A 108 12.61 -7.92 -37.30
C GLY A 108 13.67 -6.82 -37.11
N ILE A 109 14.17 -6.63 -35.88
CA ILE A 109 15.25 -5.68 -35.57
C ILE A 109 16.61 -6.30 -35.96
N VAL A 110 16.83 -7.57 -35.60
CA VAL A 110 18.03 -8.35 -35.90
C VAL A 110 17.92 -8.95 -37.30
N THR A 111 18.14 -8.12 -38.32
CA THR A 111 18.11 -8.56 -39.73
C THR A 111 19.52 -8.89 -40.24
N LYS A 112 19.60 -9.68 -41.31
CA LYS A 112 20.87 -10.00 -42.01
C LYS A 112 21.66 -8.76 -42.47
N LYS A 113 21.02 -7.59 -42.59
CA LYS A 113 21.66 -6.31 -42.94
C LYS A 113 22.19 -5.56 -41.71
N ARG A 114 21.78 -5.94 -40.50
CA ARG A 114 22.14 -5.30 -39.21
C ARG A 114 22.88 -6.29 -38.30
N THR A 115 23.94 -6.89 -38.82
CA THR A 115 24.71 -7.95 -38.12
C THR A 115 25.67 -7.43 -37.05
N ASN A 116 25.95 -6.12 -37.00
CA ASN A 116 26.88 -5.50 -36.05
C ASN A 116 26.16 -4.83 -34.86
N LEU A 117 24.94 -5.26 -34.53
CA LEU A 117 24.24 -4.82 -33.33
C LEU A 117 24.73 -5.63 -32.13
N LYS A 118 25.18 -4.94 -31.08
CA LYS A 118 25.45 -5.57 -29.80
C LYS A 118 24.13 -6.01 -29.14
N PRO A 119 24.12 -7.10 -28.35
CA PRO A 119 22.90 -7.58 -27.68
C PRO A 119 22.20 -6.50 -26.86
N GLU A 120 22.96 -5.66 -26.15
CA GLU A 120 22.41 -4.58 -25.31
C GLU A 120 21.65 -3.54 -26.13
N ASN A 121 22.10 -3.28 -27.36
CA ASN A 121 21.42 -2.36 -28.26
C ASN A 121 20.14 -2.98 -28.83
N VAL A 122 20.09 -4.30 -29.03
CA VAL A 122 18.87 -4.99 -29.47
C VAL A 122 17.81 -4.89 -28.39
N ASP A 123 18.16 -5.15 -27.13
CA ASP A 123 17.23 -5.06 -26.00
C ASP A 123 16.65 -3.65 -25.87
N MET A 124 17.50 -2.63 -25.96
CA MET A 124 17.06 -1.23 -25.91
C MET A 124 16.14 -0.88 -27.10
N LEU A 125 16.45 -1.35 -28.30
CA LEU A 125 15.59 -1.13 -29.48
C LEU A 125 14.24 -1.84 -29.34
N VAL A 126 14.20 -3.06 -28.80
CA VAL A 126 12.95 -3.79 -28.52
C VAL A 126 12.12 -3.04 -27.49
N PHE A 127 12.76 -2.59 -26.40
CA PHE A 127 12.10 -1.81 -25.35
C PHE A 127 11.49 -0.52 -25.92
N LEU A 128 12.26 0.27 -26.67
CA LEU A 128 11.78 1.50 -27.28
C LEU A 128 10.64 1.22 -28.27
N ASN A 129 10.76 0.18 -29.10
CA ASN A 129 9.72 -0.16 -30.07
C ASN A 129 8.37 -0.52 -29.40
N LYS A 130 8.39 -1.17 -28.23
CA LYS A 130 7.18 -1.60 -27.54
C LYS A 130 6.53 -0.53 -26.66
N ASN A 131 7.31 0.46 -26.21
CA ASN A 131 6.85 1.45 -25.23
C ASN A 131 6.67 2.86 -25.80
N LEU A 132 7.20 3.16 -26.99
CA LEU A 132 6.98 4.46 -27.62
C LEU A 132 5.59 4.56 -28.27
N PRO A 133 4.92 5.73 -28.16
CA PRO A 133 3.67 5.96 -28.86
C PRO A 133 3.87 5.91 -30.38
N PRO A 134 2.85 5.47 -31.15
CA PRO A 134 2.91 5.54 -32.60
C PRO A 134 3.05 7.01 -33.03
N ILE A 135 3.99 7.25 -33.95
CA ILE A 135 4.24 8.56 -34.59
C ILE A 135 3.16 8.82 -35.64
#